data_AF-A0A7L0P980-F1
#
_entry.id   AF-A0A7L0P980-F1
#
_cell.length_a   1.000
_cell.length_b   1.000
_cell.length_c   1.000
_cell.angle_alpha   90.00
_cell.angle_beta   90.00
_cell.angle_gamma   90.00
#
_symmetry.space_group_name_H-M   'P 1'
#
loop_
_entity.id
_entity.type
_entity.pdbx_description
1 polymer ?
#
loop_
_entity_poly.entity_id
_entity_poly.type
_entity_poly.pdbx_seq_one_letter_code
_entity_poly.pdbx_strand_id
1 'polypeptide(L)'
;AVIGPPDVKVKSESGSLHVDFKGPFAKQEHDEWPLKQYYGSWKYRILYWKKGSNTKVTHIDTKHNSEILSQLDPWTIYCIQVQAVIPEWNKTGELSRELCEQTTHNGVTPVWVIVTILIGSMLVVVIFIPVCFFSFLYLYRLTRHVFCPSYIFPQHLKEFLSKPPSGSQLFSPLPQEEHLFYDKLTVISEESRNQSDETGDEASKTTEHLQDSEQDSN
;
A
#
# COMPACT_ATOMS: atom_id res chain seq x y z
N ALA A 1 30.38 47.39 23.80
CA ALA A 1 30.52 45.95 23.51
C ALA A 1 29.22 45.46 22.89
N VAL A 2 29.32 44.85 21.71
CA VAL A 2 28.21 44.24 20.97
C VAL A 2 28.08 42.79 21.45
N ILE A 3 26.84 42.33 21.65
CA ILE A 3 26.55 40.95 22.03
C ILE A 3 26.23 40.19 20.74
N GLY A 4 27.05 39.20 20.41
CA GLY A 4 26.86 38.38 19.22
C GLY A 4 25.57 37.53 19.28
N PRO A 5 25.23 36.86 18.18
CA PRO A 5 24.04 36.02 18.12
C PRO A 5 24.17 34.75 18.95
N PRO A 6 23.05 34.20 19.47
CA PRO A 6 23.02 32.86 20.03
C PRO A 6 23.09 31.79 18.94
N ASP A 7 23.62 30.62 19.29
CA ASP A 7 23.50 29.41 18.48
C ASP A 7 22.10 28.83 18.63
N VAL A 8 21.44 28.56 17.49
CA VAL A 8 20.06 28.08 17.45
C VAL A 8 20.00 26.74 16.72
N LYS A 9 19.25 25.80 17.29
CA LYS A 9 18.87 24.53 16.67
C LYS A 9 17.35 24.42 16.69
N VAL A 10 16.78 24.07 15.54
CA VAL A 10 15.33 23.88 15.39
C VAL A 10 15.08 22.44 14.98
N LYS A 11 14.07 21.81 15.57
CA LYS A 11 13.57 20.50 15.16
C LYS A 11 12.06 20.53 15.10
N SER A 12 11.48 19.89 14.08
CA SER A 12 10.05 19.68 14.02
C SER A 12 9.66 18.36 14.71
N GLU A 13 8.69 18.43 15.61
CA GLU A 13 8.14 17.28 16.31
C GLU A 13 6.63 17.44 16.49
N SER A 14 5.85 16.46 16.03
CA SER A 14 4.40 16.40 16.20
C SER A 14 3.62 17.67 15.78
N GLY A 15 4.07 18.37 14.73
CA GLY A 15 3.46 19.63 14.26
C GLY A 15 3.86 20.88 15.07
N SER A 16 4.79 20.75 16.00
CA SER A 16 5.40 21.86 16.74
C SER A 16 6.87 22.01 16.35
N LEU A 17 7.43 23.20 16.55
CA LEU A 17 8.88 23.44 16.39
C LEU A 17 9.54 23.60 17.76
N HIS A 18 10.48 22.71 18.05
CA HIS A 18 11.32 22.75 19.23
C HIS A 18 12.55 23.57 18.90
N VAL A 19 12.71 24.70 19.59
CA VAL A 19 13.79 25.66 19.35
C VAL A 19 14.70 25.62 20.56
N ASP A 20 15.91 25.13 20.37
CA ASP A 20 16.97 25.10 21.39
C ASP A 20 17.98 26.20 21.09
N PHE A 21 18.42 26.90 22.12
CA PHE A 21 19.34 28.04 22.00
C PHE A 21 20.47 27.97 23.03
N LYS A 22 21.67 28.33 22.57
CA LYS A 22 22.91 28.27 23.34
C LYS A 22 23.73 29.55 23.12
N GLY A 23 24.42 30.01 24.16
CA GLY A 23 25.22 31.24 24.09
C GLY A 23 24.37 32.50 24.13
N PRO A 24 24.85 33.65 23.65
CA PRO A 24 26.16 33.87 23.02
C PRO A 24 27.34 33.60 23.96
N PHE A 25 28.49 33.31 23.36
CA PHE A 25 29.77 33.03 24.04
C PHE A 25 30.79 34.13 23.79
N ALA A 26 31.55 34.48 24.82
CA ALA A 26 32.70 35.36 24.69
C ALA A 26 33.90 34.47 24.38
N LYS A 27 34.61 34.79 23.31
CA LYS A 27 35.87 34.09 22.95
C LYS A 27 37.03 34.87 23.54
N GLN A 28 37.81 34.23 24.39
CA GLN A 28 39.10 34.75 24.83
C GLN A 28 40.16 33.69 24.57
N GLU A 29 40.96 33.91 23.53
CA GLU A 29 42.03 33.03 23.05
C GLU A 29 41.62 31.56 22.89
N HIS A 30 41.70 30.78 23.97
CA HIS A 30 41.48 29.33 23.97
C HIS A 30 40.17 28.90 24.66
N ASP A 31 39.47 29.82 25.31
CA ASP A 31 38.28 29.53 26.11
C ASP A 31 37.03 30.28 25.63
N GLU A 32 35.89 29.60 25.70
CA GLU A 32 34.56 30.16 25.41
C GLU A 32 33.74 30.25 26.70
N TRP A 33 33.41 31.48 27.11
CA TRP A 33 32.65 31.72 28.34
C TRP A 33 31.20 32.11 28.02
N PRO A 34 30.19 31.50 28.66
CA PRO A 34 28.79 31.89 28.44
C PRO A 34 28.53 33.29 29.02
N LEU A 35 28.07 34.23 28.18
CA LEU A 35 27.77 35.59 28.62
C LEU A 35 26.66 35.65 29.69
N LYS A 36 25.77 34.65 29.70
CA LYS A 36 24.65 34.55 30.65
C LYS A 36 25.07 34.75 32.10
N GLN A 37 26.22 34.18 32.48
CA GLN A 37 26.71 34.20 33.85
C GLN A 37 27.19 35.59 34.29
N TYR A 38 27.65 36.43 33.35
CA TYR A 38 28.14 37.77 33.63
C TYR A 38 27.04 38.83 33.67
N TYR A 39 26.05 38.71 32.78
CA TYR A 39 24.96 39.68 32.67
C TYR A 39 23.78 39.41 33.62
N GLY A 40 23.81 38.30 34.36
CA GLY A 40 22.76 37.96 35.31
C GLY A 40 21.46 37.58 34.59
N SER A 41 20.43 38.41 34.70
CA SER A 41 19.14 38.11 34.10
C SER A 41 19.09 38.54 32.62
N TRP A 42 18.81 37.57 31.75
CA TRP A 42 18.55 37.82 30.34
C TRP A 42 17.33 37.04 29.87
N LYS A 43 16.85 37.36 28.68
CA LYS A 43 15.80 36.63 27.98
C LYS A 43 16.18 36.47 26.51
N TYR A 44 15.72 35.41 25.89
CA TYR A 44 15.79 35.25 24.45
C TYR A 44 14.49 35.70 23.84
N ARG A 45 14.59 36.49 22.78
CA ARG A 45 13.46 36.86 21.93
C ARG A 45 13.52 36.02 20.68
N ILE A 46 12.50 35.20 20.49
CA ILE A 46 12.31 34.34 19.32
C ILE A 46 11.38 35.08 18.39
N LEU A 47 11.77 35.21 17.13
CA LEU A 47 11.01 35.80 16.04
C LEU A 47 10.70 34.70 15.04
N TYR A 48 9.44 34.52 14.67
CA TYR A 48 9.06 33.49 13.71
C TYR A 48 7.95 33.94 12.77
N TRP A 49 7.98 33.40 11.56
CA TRP A 49 7.00 33.70 10.51
C TRP A 49 6.90 32.54 9.51
N LYS A 50 5.76 32.48 8.82
CA LYS A 50 5.53 31.53 7.72
C LYS A 50 6.30 31.99 6.48
N LYS A 51 7.08 31.10 5.87
CA LYS A 51 7.85 31.40 4.66
C LYS A 51 6.91 31.79 3.52
N GLY A 52 7.21 32.93 2.87
CA GLY A 52 6.39 33.46 1.78
C GLY A 52 5.11 34.19 2.23
N SER A 53 4.87 34.31 3.53
CA SER A 53 3.76 35.12 4.05
C SER A 53 4.19 36.56 4.28
N ASN A 54 3.34 37.51 3.91
CA ASN A 54 3.49 38.94 4.25
C ASN A 54 2.97 39.25 5.67
N THR A 55 2.66 38.23 6.48
CA THR A 55 2.18 38.40 7.85
C THR A 55 3.25 39.00 8.75
N LYS A 56 2.79 39.73 9.78
CA LYS A 56 3.64 40.28 10.84
C LYS A 56 4.45 39.17 11.50
N VAL A 57 5.71 39.44 11.78
CA VAL A 57 6.60 38.57 12.56
C VAL A 57 6.05 38.43 13.97
N THR A 58 5.78 37.21 14.40
CA THR A 58 5.38 36.93 15.78
C THR A 58 6.62 36.81 16.65
N HIS A 59 6.54 37.28 17.90
CA HIS A 59 7.64 37.18 18.84
C HIS A 59 7.23 36.58 20.18
N ILE A 60 8.13 35.81 20.77
CA ILE A 60 7.98 35.21 22.10
C ILE A 60 9.28 35.47 22.88
N ASP A 61 9.15 35.90 24.12
CA ASP A 61 10.27 36.12 25.02
C ASP A 61 10.32 35.00 26.07
N THR A 62 11.47 34.33 26.22
CA THR A 62 11.65 33.22 27.17
C THR A 62 12.98 33.35 27.93
N LYS A 63 13.01 32.91 29.18
CA LYS A 63 14.24 32.93 30.02
C LYS A 63 15.00 31.60 29.98
N HIS A 64 14.35 30.56 29.44
CA HIS A 64 14.89 29.22 29.36
C HIS A 64 15.99 29.13 28.30
N ASN A 65 16.45 27.93 27.95
CA ASN A 65 17.37 27.71 26.83
C ASN A 65 16.68 26.93 25.69
N SER A 66 15.38 26.69 25.82
CA SER A 66 14.54 26.04 24.83
C SER A 66 13.11 26.59 24.90
N GLU A 67 12.38 26.50 23.79
CA GLU A 67 10.98 26.91 23.67
C GLU A 67 10.27 26.02 22.64
N ILE A 68 8.98 25.74 22.85
CA ILE A 68 8.16 24.95 21.93
C ILE A 68 7.15 25.87 21.25
N LEU A 69 7.32 26.07 19.94
CA LEU A 69 6.37 26.78 19.11
C LEU A 69 5.25 25.83 18.71
N SER A 70 4.12 25.92 19.41
CA SER A 70 2.91 25.14 19.16
C SER A 70 1.93 25.91 18.27
N GLN A 71 0.86 25.24 17.83
CA GLN A 71 -0.22 25.82 17.01
C GLN A 71 0.26 26.36 15.65
N LEU A 72 1.25 25.68 15.06
CA LEU A 72 1.71 25.96 13.71
C LEU A 72 0.89 25.18 12.68
N ASP A 73 0.82 25.70 11.46
CA ASP A 73 0.21 24.97 10.35
C ASP A 73 1.05 23.71 10.06
N PRO A 74 0.45 22.53 9.85
CA PRO A 74 1.20 21.34 9.46
C PRO A 74 1.77 21.50 8.03
N TRP A 75 2.85 20.78 7.73
CA TRP A 75 3.51 20.77 6.41
C TRP A 75 3.95 22.14 5.89
N THR A 76 4.11 23.11 6.78
CA THR A 76 4.37 24.50 6.46
C THR A 76 5.78 24.87 6.89
N ILE A 77 6.49 25.61 6.03
CA ILE A 77 7.83 26.08 6.34
C ILE A 77 7.72 27.36 7.17
N TYR A 78 8.30 27.32 8.37
CA TYR A 78 8.46 28.48 9.23
C TYR A 78 9.94 28.84 9.33
N CYS A 79 10.23 30.14 9.30
CA CYS A 79 11.56 30.67 9.48
C CYS A 79 11.65 31.36 10.84
N ILE A 80 12.78 31.16 11.53
CA ILE A 80 13.00 31.56 12.91
C ILE A 80 14.32 32.30 13.03
N GLN A 81 14.33 33.37 13.83
CA GLN A 81 15.52 34.06 14.31
C GLN A 81 15.42 34.27 15.82
N VAL A 82 16.56 34.23 16.51
CA VAL A 82 16.63 34.41 17.96
C VAL A 82 17.68 35.45 18.28
N GLN A 83 17.37 36.33 19.23
CA GLN A 83 18.32 37.31 19.77
C GLN A 83 18.29 37.31 21.29
N ALA A 84 19.43 37.60 21.92
CA ALA A 84 19.49 37.80 23.37
C ALA A 84 19.05 39.23 23.73
N VAL A 85 18.27 39.38 24.80
CA VAL A 85 17.83 40.67 25.34
C VAL A 85 18.17 40.70 26.81
N ILE A 86 18.84 41.76 27.24
CA ILE A 86 19.31 41.97 28.61
C ILE A 86 18.60 43.21 29.15
N PRO A 87 17.45 43.03 29.83
CA PRO A 87 16.60 44.15 30.22
C PRO A 87 17.29 45.11 31.19
N GLU A 88 18.05 44.58 32.16
CA GLU A 88 18.74 45.38 33.18
C GLU A 88 19.71 46.40 32.59
N TRP A 89 20.28 46.08 31.43
CA TRP A 89 21.26 46.92 30.74
C TRP A 89 20.69 47.63 29.51
N ASN A 90 19.40 47.45 29.21
CA ASN A 90 18.78 47.88 27.96
C ASN A 90 19.59 47.47 26.71
N LYS A 91 20.19 46.28 26.74
CA LYS A 91 21.00 45.76 25.63
C LYS A 91 20.25 44.66 24.88
N THR A 92 20.37 44.72 23.56
CA THR A 92 19.87 43.70 22.65
C THR A 92 21.04 43.19 21.83
N GLY A 93 21.19 41.87 21.79
CA GLY A 93 22.19 41.20 20.97
C GLY A 93 21.78 41.11 19.51
N GLU A 94 22.72 40.69 18.69
CA GLU A 94 22.50 40.45 17.27
C GLU A 94 21.52 39.28 17.04
N LEU A 95 20.82 39.35 15.91
CA LEU A 95 19.95 38.28 15.45
C LEU A 95 20.79 37.09 15.00
N SER A 96 20.35 35.89 15.40
CA SER A 96 20.88 34.66 14.84
C SER A 96 20.67 34.61 13.33
N ARG A 97 21.41 33.72 12.67
CA ARG A 97 21.07 33.30 11.31
C ARG A 97 19.60 32.86 11.26
N GLU A 98 18.98 33.05 10.10
CA GLU A 98 17.63 32.55 9.84
C GLU A 98 17.70 31.02 9.67
N LEU A 99 16.92 30.29 10.46
CA LEU A 99 16.71 28.85 10.29
C LEU A 99 15.27 28.63 9.86
N CYS A 100 15.09 27.97 8.72
CA CYS A 100 13.77 27.58 8.25
C CYS A 100 13.61 26.07 8.36
N GLU A 101 12.54 25.64 9.00
CA GLU A 101 12.20 24.23 9.19
C GLU A 101 10.76 23.99 8.75
N GLN A 102 10.49 22.82 8.17
CA GLN A 102 9.13 22.42 7.81
C GLN A 102 8.48 21.71 8.98
N THR A 103 7.26 22.14 9.35
CA THR A 103 6.46 21.45 10.37
C THR A 103 6.01 20.08 9.87
N THR A 104 6.05 19.10 10.76
CA THR A 104 5.56 17.75 10.52
C THR A 104 4.05 17.68 10.62
N HIS A 105 3.47 16.52 10.31
CA HIS A 105 2.06 16.26 10.63
C HIS A 105 1.84 16.50 12.12
N ASN A 106 0.81 17.29 12.45
CA ASN A 106 0.34 17.44 13.82
C ASN A 106 0.14 16.04 14.36
N GLY A 107 0.78 15.63 15.44
CA GLY A 107 0.72 14.24 15.96
C GLY A 107 -0.72 13.71 16.21
N VAL A 108 -1.72 14.58 16.02
CA VAL A 108 -3.15 14.32 15.95
C VAL A 108 -3.61 14.29 14.49
N THR A 109 -4.02 13.11 13.99
CA THR A 109 -4.69 12.98 12.69
C THR A 109 -5.97 13.80 12.69
N PRO A 110 -6.16 14.75 11.76
CA PRO A 110 -7.37 15.54 11.74
C PRO A 110 -8.60 14.65 11.52
N VAL A 111 -9.67 14.91 12.26
CA VAL A 111 -10.89 14.08 12.25
C VAL A 111 -11.47 13.94 10.83
N TRP A 112 -11.38 14.98 10.01
CA TRP A 112 -11.85 14.90 8.62
C TRP A 112 -11.14 13.80 7.84
N VAL A 113 -9.83 13.57 8.06
CA VAL A 113 -9.07 12.53 7.36
C VAL A 113 -9.60 11.15 7.73
N ILE A 114 -9.85 10.91 9.00
CA ILE A 114 -10.44 9.67 9.50
C ILE A 114 -11.81 9.45 8.84
N VAL A 115 -12.66 10.48 8.85
CA VAL A 115 -13.99 10.42 8.22
C VAL A 115 -13.90 10.13 6.72
N THR A 116 -12.99 10.79 5.99
CA THR A 116 -12.81 10.55 4.54
C THR A 116 -12.32 9.14 4.23
N ILE A 117 -11.43 8.58 5.04
CA ILE A 117 -10.93 7.21 4.86
C ILE A 117 -12.06 6.19 5.12
N LEU A 118 -12.83 6.39 6.18
CA LEU A 118 -13.95 5.50 6.51
C LEU A 118 -15.03 5.53 5.42
N ILE A 119 -15.42 6.72 4.96
CA ILE A 119 -16.41 6.88 3.89
C ILE A 119 -15.89 6.29 2.58
N GLY A 120 -14.62 6.57 2.22
CA GLY A 120 -13.99 6.03 1.02
C GLY A 120 -13.95 4.50 1.02
N SER A 121 -13.53 3.91 2.14
CA SER A 121 -13.50 2.44 2.32
C SER A 121 -14.89 1.83 2.20
N MET A 122 -15.89 2.40 2.88
CA MET A 122 -17.28 1.93 2.79
C MET A 122 -17.81 2.01 1.36
N LEU A 123 -17.54 3.10 0.63
CA LEU A 123 -17.97 3.26 -0.75
C LEU A 123 -17.35 2.22 -1.67
N VAL A 124 -16.04 1.93 -1.50
CA VAL A 124 -15.36 0.88 -2.28
C VAL A 124 -16.00 -0.48 -2.05
N VAL A 125 -16.28 -0.84 -0.80
CA VAL A 125 -16.95 -2.12 -0.48
C VAL A 125 -18.35 -2.17 -1.09
N VAL A 126 -19.13 -1.10 -0.95
CA VAL A 126 -20.50 -1.01 -1.49
C VAL A 126 -20.54 -1.10 -3.01
N ILE A 127 -19.51 -0.64 -3.72
CA ILE A 127 -19.43 -0.78 -5.19
C ILE A 127 -18.85 -2.15 -5.59
N PHE A 128 -17.86 -2.64 -4.86
CA PHE A 128 -17.17 -3.89 -5.19
C PHE A 128 -18.07 -5.12 -5.01
N ILE A 129 -18.88 -5.18 -3.96
CA ILE A 129 -19.83 -6.27 -3.70
C ILE A 129 -20.81 -6.48 -4.87
N PRO A 130 -21.57 -5.47 -5.34
CA PRO A 130 -22.49 -5.64 -6.46
C PRO A 130 -21.76 -5.90 -7.76
N VAL A 131 -20.64 -5.24 -8.05
CA VAL A 131 -19.86 -5.52 -9.28
C VAL A 131 -19.42 -6.98 -9.33
N CYS A 132 -18.90 -7.50 -8.23
CA CYS A 132 -18.58 -8.92 -8.11
C CYS A 132 -19.83 -9.79 -8.32
N PHE A 133 -20.92 -9.51 -7.61
CA PHE A 133 -22.17 -10.27 -7.71
C PHE A 133 -22.74 -10.29 -9.14
N PHE A 134 -22.81 -9.14 -9.81
CA PHE A 134 -23.26 -9.04 -11.19
C PHE A 134 -22.31 -9.75 -12.16
N SER A 135 -21.00 -9.66 -11.96
CA SER A 135 -20.01 -10.39 -12.76
C SER A 135 -20.17 -11.90 -12.61
N PHE A 136 -20.30 -12.41 -11.38
CA PHE A 136 -20.56 -13.82 -11.13
C PHE A 136 -21.89 -14.29 -11.74
N LEU A 137 -22.97 -13.51 -11.59
CA LEU A 137 -24.24 -13.79 -12.24
C LEU A 137 -24.13 -13.78 -13.76
N TYR A 138 -23.36 -12.85 -14.31
CA TYR A 138 -23.14 -12.75 -15.75
C TYR A 138 -22.38 -13.97 -16.28
N LEU A 139 -21.29 -14.37 -15.63
CA LEU A 139 -20.53 -15.57 -15.96
C LEU A 139 -21.39 -16.83 -15.79
N TYR A 140 -22.17 -16.93 -14.72
CA TYR A 140 -23.11 -18.03 -14.50
C TYR A 140 -24.19 -18.10 -15.60
N ARG A 141 -24.73 -16.95 -16.01
CA ARG A 141 -25.71 -16.88 -17.10
C ARG A 141 -25.07 -17.26 -18.43
N LEU A 142 -23.87 -16.75 -18.71
CA LEU A 142 -23.12 -17.06 -19.92
C LEU A 142 -22.83 -18.56 -20.03
N THR A 143 -22.32 -19.17 -18.97
CA THR A 143 -22.09 -20.62 -18.93
C THR A 143 -23.41 -21.37 -19.08
N ARG A 144 -24.47 -21.00 -18.36
CA ARG A 144 -25.78 -21.64 -18.52
C ARG A 144 -26.33 -21.52 -19.94
N HIS A 145 -26.11 -20.39 -20.61
CA HIS A 145 -26.54 -20.17 -22.00
C HIS A 145 -25.72 -20.96 -23.02
N VAL A 146 -24.41 -21.09 -22.81
CA VAL A 146 -23.50 -21.82 -23.71
C VAL A 146 -23.62 -23.33 -23.52
N PHE A 147 -23.78 -23.80 -22.28
CA PHE A 147 -23.86 -25.24 -21.96
C PHE A 147 -25.28 -25.83 -22.09
N CYS A 148 -26.36 -25.01 -22.10
CA CYS A 148 -27.74 -25.49 -22.23
C CYS A 148 -28.63 -24.60 -23.13
N PRO A 149 -28.52 -24.68 -24.46
CA PRO A 149 -29.58 -24.21 -25.35
C PRO A 149 -30.69 -25.27 -25.35
N SER A 150 -31.80 -25.00 -24.68
CA SER A 150 -33.10 -25.64 -24.90
C SER A 150 -33.11 -27.18 -25.10
N TYR A 151 -33.22 -27.95 -24.02
CA TYR A 151 -33.85 -29.27 -24.13
C TYR A 151 -35.37 -29.07 -24.31
N ILE A 152 -35.78 -28.68 -25.51
CA ILE A 152 -37.16 -28.87 -25.97
C ILE A 152 -37.21 -30.30 -26.46
N PHE A 153 -37.57 -31.23 -25.57
CA PHE A 153 -37.81 -32.60 -25.95
C PHE A 153 -38.96 -32.62 -26.98
N PRO A 154 -38.72 -33.04 -28.23
CA PRO A 154 -39.75 -33.04 -29.25
C PRO A 154 -40.91 -33.93 -28.80
N GLN A 155 -42.13 -33.38 -28.77
CA GLN A 155 -43.29 -33.99 -28.13
C GLN A 155 -43.58 -35.43 -28.61
N HIS A 156 -43.24 -35.75 -29.86
CA HIS A 156 -43.40 -37.10 -30.42
C HIS A 156 -42.63 -38.16 -29.62
N LEU A 157 -41.42 -37.85 -29.14
CA LEU A 157 -40.56 -38.79 -28.42
C LEU A 157 -41.07 -39.05 -26.97
N LYS A 158 -41.81 -38.09 -26.40
CA LYS A 158 -42.52 -38.24 -25.12
C LYS A 158 -43.70 -39.20 -25.23
N GLU A 159 -44.37 -39.19 -26.37
CA GLU A 159 -45.49 -40.09 -26.65
C GLU A 159 -45.00 -41.53 -26.87
N PHE A 160 -43.88 -41.72 -27.58
CA PHE A 160 -43.27 -43.04 -27.81
C PHE A 160 -42.78 -43.72 -26.52
N LEU A 161 -42.18 -42.98 -25.59
CA LEU A 161 -41.67 -43.55 -24.34
C LEU A 161 -42.74 -43.72 -23.24
N SER A 162 -43.91 -43.11 -23.41
CA SER A 162 -44.99 -43.15 -22.41
C SER A 162 -45.89 -44.39 -22.47
N LYS A 163 -45.73 -45.26 -23.47
CA LYS A 163 -46.49 -46.52 -23.57
C LYS A 163 -45.69 -47.70 -22.98
N PRO A 164 -46.13 -48.32 -21.87
CA PRO A 164 -45.52 -49.56 -21.39
C PRO A 164 -45.86 -50.72 -22.36
N PRO A 165 -44.97 -51.72 -22.54
CA PRO A 165 -45.28 -52.89 -23.35
C PRO A 165 -46.30 -53.74 -22.59
N SER A 166 -47.56 -53.65 -22.99
CA SER A 166 -48.62 -54.51 -22.47
C SER A 166 -48.77 -55.74 -23.35
N GLY A 167 -48.58 -56.92 -22.79
CA GLY A 167 -49.22 -58.14 -23.27
C GLY A 167 -48.31 -59.17 -23.91
N SER A 168 -48.09 -60.27 -23.18
CA SER A 168 -47.69 -61.58 -23.68
C SER A 168 -48.74 -62.17 -24.65
N GLN A 169 -48.30 -62.85 -25.71
CA GLN A 169 -48.68 -64.23 -26.07
C GLN A 169 -48.14 -64.67 -27.46
N LEU A 170 -47.32 -65.74 -27.43
CA LEU A 170 -47.25 -66.95 -28.28
C LEU A 170 -47.76 -66.92 -29.74
N PHE A 171 -46.91 -67.28 -30.72
CA PHE A 171 -47.02 -68.43 -31.68
C PHE A 171 -45.85 -68.39 -32.72
N SER A 172 -45.39 -69.56 -33.16
CA SER A 172 -44.36 -69.86 -34.19
C SER A 172 -45.06 -70.52 -35.42
N PRO A 173 -44.52 -70.70 -36.67
CA PRO A 173 -43.16 -70.46 -37.24
C PRO A 173 -43.11 -69.65 -38.59
N LEU A 174 -41.88 -69.25 -38.99
CA LEU A 174 -41.25 -68.96 -40.33
C LEU A 174 -42.16 -68.91 -41.62
N PRO A 175 -41.89 -68.11 -42.70
CA PRO A 175 -40.55 -67.74 -43.20
C PRO A 175 -40.32 -66.35 -43.85
N GLN A 176 -39.02 -65.99 -43.99
CA GLN A 176 -38.40 -65.20 -45.08
C GLN A 176 -38.82 -63.69 -45.15
N GLU A 177 -37.99 -62.66 -45.23
CA GLU A 177 -36.66 -62.49 -45.83
C GLU A 177 -36.09 -61.12 -45.38
N GLU A 178 -34.79 -61.10 -45.17
CA GLU A 178 -33.79 -60.07 -45.53
C GLU A 178 -33.85 -58.60 -45.06
N HIS A 179 -32.65 -58.21 -44.59
CA HIS A 179 -32.01 -56.90 -44.69
C HIS A 179 -32.18 -55.90 -43.53
N LEU A 180 -31.67 -56.26 -42.35
CA LEU A 180 -31.20 -55.29 -41.35
C LEU A 180 -29.67 -55.30 -41.28
N PHE A 181 -29.08 -54.21 -41.77
CA PHE A 181 -27.70 -53.81 -41.51
C PHE A 181 -27.50 -53.68 -39.98
N TYR A 182 -26.62 -54.49 -39.41
CA TYR A 182 -26.10 -54.28 -38.06
C TYR A 182 -24.60 -54.04 -38.15
N ASP A 183 -24.16 -52.90 -37.63
CA ASP A 183 -22.74 -52.65 -37.40
C ASP A 183 -22.27 -53.40 -36.17
N LYS A 184 -21.23 -54.22 -36.38
CA LYS A 184 -20.56 -55.05 -35.40
C LYS A 184 -19.66 -54.18 -34.53
N LEU A 185 -20.04 -53.95 -33.27
CA LEU A 185 -19.14 -53.35 -32.27
C LEU A 185 -18.29 -54.46 -31.64
N THR A 186 -17.01 -54.53 -31.99
CA THR A 186 -16.01 -55.36 -31.30
C THR A 186 -15.49 -54.66 -30.06
N VAL A 187 -15.77 -55.24 -28.89
CA VAL A 187 -15.20 -54.86 -27.60
C VAL A 187 -13.81 -55.48 -27.49
N ILE A 188 -12.77 -54.66 -27.34
CA ILE A 188 -11.42 -55.11 -26.98
C ILE A 188 -11.26 -54.81 -25.48
N SER A 189 -11.23 -55.86 -24.66
CA SER A 189 -10.72 -55.78 -23.30
C SER A 189 -9.21 -56.01 -23.35
N GLU A 190 -8.44 -55.03 -22.88
CA GLU A 190 -7.01 -55.17 -22.64
C GLU A 190 -6.78 -55.94 -21.33
N GLU A 191 -6.32 -57.18 -21.46
CA GLU A 191 -5.91 -58.04 -20.33
C GLU A 191 -4.37 -58.06 -20.24
N SER A 192 -3.95 -57.98 -18.99
CA SER A 192 -2.62 -57.92 -18.40
C SER A 192 -1.51 -58.78 -19.03
N ARG A 193 -0.28 -58.25 -19.01
CA ARG A 193 0.95 -59.05 -19.12
C ARG A 193 2.00 -58.55 -18.11
N ASN A 194 2.05 -59.21 -16.96
CA ASN A 194 3.15 -59.13 -16.00
C ASN A 194 4.34 -59.93 -16.53
N GLN A 195 5.56 -59.40 -16.42
CA GLN A 195 6.70 -60.16 -15.87
C GLN A 195 7.82 -59.21 -15.41
N SER A 196 8.30 -59.52 -14.21
CA SER A 196 9.30 -58.88 -13.35
C SER A 196 10.75 -59.05 -13.82
N ASP A 197 11.64 -58.16 -13.38
CA ASP A 197 12.79 -58.51 -12.51
C ASP A 197 13.48 -57.25 -11.92
N GLU A 198 13.86 -57.38 -10.66
CA GLU A 198 14.57 -56.40 -9.80
C GLU A 198 16.04 -56.21 -10.23
N THR A 199 16.60 -55.03 -9.98
CA THR A 199 17.88 -54.82 -9.26
C THR A 199 18.07 -53.32 -9.00
N GLY A 200 18.47 -52.98 -7.78
CA GLY A 200 18.65 -51.62 -7.29
C GLY A 200 20.04 -51.00 -7.50
N ASP A 201 20.21 -49.93 -6.74
CA ASP A 201 21.43 -49.18 -6.40
C ASP A 201 21.85 -47.96 -7.25
N GLU A 202 21.59 -46.80 -6.63
CA GLU A 202 22.59 -45.85 -6.10
C GLU A 202 23.30 -44.86 -7.07
N ALA A 203 22.97 -43.57 -6.83
CA ALA A 203 23.74 -42.33 -6.88
C ALA A 203 24.84 -42.09 -7.94
N SER A 204 24.83 -40.88 -8.53
CA SER A 204 25.92 -39.87 -8.40
C SER A 204 25.97 -38.85 -9.57
N LYS A 205 25.82 -37.57 -9.20
CA LYS A 205 26.68 -36.40 -9.54
C LYS A 205 26.88 -35.92 -10.99
N THR A 206 26.31 -34.73 -11.23
CA THR A 206 26.86 -33.46 -11.78
C THR A 206 27.99 -33.45 -12.85
N THR A 207 27.71 -32.65 -13.90
CA THR A 207 28.51 -31.57 -14.57
C THR A 207 29.15 -31.79 -15.96
N GLU A 208 28.97 -30.73 -16.77
CA GLU A 208 29.72 -30.23 -17.96
C GLU A 208 29.35 -30.83 -19.33
N HIS A 209 28.73 -30.05 -20.24
CA HIS A 209 29.19 -28.90 -21.06
C HIS A 209 29.95 -29.32 -22.35
N LEU A 210 29.34 -29.08 -23.51
CA LEU A 210 29.87 -28.60 -24.82
C LEU A 210 28.74 -28.79 -25.86
N GLN A 211 28.11 -27.75 -26.41
CA GLN A 211 28.54 -26.75 -27.41
C GLN A 211 28.51 -27.28 -28.85
N ASP A 212 28.04 -26.39 -29.74
CA ASP A 212 27.98 -26.40 -31.22
C ASP A 212 26.60 -26.81 -31.81
N SER A 213 26.02 -26.14 -32.81
CA SER A 213 26.52 -25.19 -33.83
C SER A 213 25.34 -24.38 -34.42
N GLU A 214 25.64 -23.17 -34.94
CA GLU A 214 25.13 -22.51 -36.18
C GLU A 214 23.59 -22.31 -36.39
N GLN A 215 23.03 -21.31 -37.07
CA GLN A 215 23.47 -20.56 -38.25
C GLN A 215 22.51 -19.37 -38.57
N ASP A 216 23.05 -18.29 -39.18
CA ASP A 216 22.48 -17.41 -40.24
C ASP A 216 21.18 -16.59 -40.02
N SER A 217 20.97 -15.40 -40.60
CA SER A 217 21.71 -14.51 -41.50
C SER A 217 20.96 -13.17 -41.64
N ASN A 218 21.73 -12.12 -41.98
CA ASN A 218 21.36 -10.82 -42.56
C ASN A 218 20.87 -9.68 -41.65
#